data_AF-A0AA42PIP8-F1
#
_entry.id   AF-A0AA42PIP8-F1
#
_cell.length_a   1.000
_cell.length_b   1.000
_cell.length_c   1.000
_cell.angle_alpha   90.00
_cell.angle_beta   90.00
_cell.angle_gamma   90.00
#
_symmetry.space_group_name_H-M   'P 1'
#
loop_
_entity.id
_entity.type
_entity.pdbx_description
1 polymer ?
#
loop_
_entity_poly.entity_id
_entity_poly.type
_entity_poly.pdbx_seq_one_letter_code
_entity_poly.pdbx_strand_id
1 'polypeptide(L)'
;MEPTRLDKHLSALLGIPRGEARRYIEGGWVSVNGEVVEQPQRPVDDSAVIVVAEQASDDKAERVSMLLHKPAGVAAETLCALVSSDSRSELDASGTRALQRHFHGLQLAAALPASDSGLVVVSQDPATLAHLQRNLGRTEQEYLIEVAEGGPERGPWLLARLQQESGGAKVSWQSELRLRFAGKGLTAKGLRVAVTAAGLQVMAVRRLRIGRVALGPLPPGQWRYLGSDERF
;
A
#
# COMPACT_ATOMS: atom_id res chain seq x y z
N MET A 1 -20.32 -20.39 35.12
CA MET A 1 -19.74 -21.21 34.04
C MET A 1 -18.59 -20.44 33.44
N GLU A 2 -17.52 -21.12 33.03
CA GLU A 2 -16.36 -20.44 32.48
C GLU A 2 -16.59 -20.01 31.02
N PRO A 3 -16.21 -18.79 30.65
CA PRO A 3 -16.35 -18.31 29.28
C PRO A 3 -15.56 -19.19 28.31
N THR A 4 -16.20 -19.56 27.19
CA THR A 4 -15.60 -20.42 26.15
C THR A 4 -15.11 -19.57 24.98
N ARG A 5 -14.06 -20.01 24.29
CA ARG A 5 -13.58 -19.33 23.08
C ARG A 5 -14.66 -19.36 21.97
N LEU A 6 -14.85 -18.23 21.30
CA LEU A 6 -15.83 -18.08 20.22
C LEU A 6 -15.68 -19.14 19.12
N ASP A 7 -14.45 -19.50 18.72
CA ASP A 7 -14.22 -20.55 17.72
C ASP A 7 -14.71 -21.93 18.14
N LYS A 8 -14.53 -22.27 19.42
CA LYS A 8 -15.03 -23.52 20.00
C LYS A 8 -16.55 -23.49 20.12
N HIS A 9 -17.09 -22.38 20.61
CA HIS A 9 -18.53 -22.23 20.81
C HIS A 9 -19.28 -22.25 19.47
N LEU A 10 -18.83 -21.49 18.47
CA LEU A 10 -19.42 -21.44 17.13
C LEU A 10 -19.35 -22.78 16.40
N SER A 11 -18.22 -23.49 16.51
CA SER A 11 -18.06 -24.84 15.97
C SER A 11 -19.09 -25.82 16.56
N ALA A 12 -19.34 -25.76 17.86
CA ALA A 12 -20.35 -26.58 18.52
C ALA A 12 -21.78 -26.16 18.13
N LEU A 13 -22.06 -24.85 18.05
CA LEU A 13 -23.36 -24.29 17.70
C LEU A 13 -23.82 -24.68 16.29
N LEU A 14 -22.90 -24.63 15.32
CA LEU A 14 -23.20 -24.88 13.90
C LEU A 14 -22.87 -26.31 13.44
N GLY A 15 -22.20 -27.12 14.27
CA GLY A 15 -21.75 -28.46 13.89
C GLY A 15 -20.66 -28.48 12.81
N ILE A 16 -19.92 -27.38 12.65
CA ILE A 16 -18.87 -27.21 11.64
C ILE A 16 -17.47 -27.47 12.22
N PRO A 17 -16.47 -27.85 11.39
CA PRO A 17 -15.08 -27.94 11.83
C PRO A 17 -14.59 -26.63 12.47
N ARG A 18 -13.78 -26.73 13.52
CA ARG A 18 -13.24 -25.54 14.21
C ARG A 18 -12.43 -24.62 13.29
N GLY A 19 -11.78 -25.17 12.26
CA GLY A 19 -11.10 -24.38 11.23
C GLY A 19 -12.05 -23.54 10.38
N GLU A 20 -13.25 -24.04 10.11
CA GLU A 20 -14.30 -23.31 9.40
C GLU A 20 -14.92 -22.21 10.27
N ALA A 21 -15.25 -22.53 11.53
CA ALA A 21 -15.69 -21.52 12.50
C ALA A 21 -14.68 -20.37 12.63
N ARG A 22 -13.38 -20.68 12.67
CA ARG A 22 -12.32 -19.67 12.66
C ARG A 22 -12.36 -18.78 11.42
N ARG A 23 -12.54 -19.35 10.23
CA ARG A 23 -12.60 -18.58 8.98
C ARG A 23 -13.83 -17.68 8.90
N TYR A 24 -14.99 -18.13 9.41
CA TYR A 24 -16.15 -17.25 9.53
C TYR A 24 -15.89 -16.05 10.43
N ILE A 25 -15.32 -16.30 11.61
CA ILE A 25 -14.98 -15.25 12.58
C ILE A 25 -13.95 -14.31 11.97
N GLU A 26 -12.80 -14.84 11.54
CA GLU A 26 -11.72 -14.05 10.92
C GLU A 26 -12.23 -13.27 9.72
N GLY A 27 -13.15 -13.84 8.93
CA GLY A 27 -13.85 -13.25 7.79
C GLY A 27 -14.74 -12.05 8.11
N GLY A 28 -15.04 -11.79 9.39
CA GLY A 28 -15.97 -10.76 9.83
C GLY A 28 -17.44 -11.11 9.55
N TRP A 29 -17.75 -12.40 9.42
CA TRP A 29 -19.09 -12.92 9.18
C TRP A 29 -19.87 -13.20 10.46
N VAL A 30 -19.22 -13.13 11.62
CA VAL A 30 -19.80 -13.47 12.91
C VAL A 30 -19.97 -12.22 13.74
N SER A 31 -21.16 -12.03 14.30
CA SER A 31 -21.43 -11.03 15.32
C SER A 31 -21.81 -11.67 16.65
N VAL A 32 -21.41 -11.04 17.74
CA VAL A 32 -21.70 -11.44 19.12
C VAL A 32 -22.39 -10.26 19.79
N ASN A 33 -23.63 -10.44 20.25
CA ASN A 33 -24.47 -9.38 20.81
C ASN A 33 -24.59 -8.15 19.90
N GLY A 34 -24.63 -8.36 18.58
CA GLY A 34 -24.75 -7.31 17.57
C GLY A 34 -23.43 -6.68 17.12
N GLU A 35 -22.30 -7.01 17.76
CA GLU A 35 -20.97 -6.51 17.36
C GLU A 35 -20.24 -7.53 16.51
N VAL A 36 -19.71 -7.13 15.34
CA VAL A 36 -18.86 -8.03 14.53
C VAL A 36 -17.59 -8.37 15.29
N VAL A 37 -17.31 -9.67 15.43
CA VAL A 37 -16.10 -10.17 16.08
C VAL A 37 -15.23 -10.86 15.05
N GLU A 38 -13.97 -10.42 14.98
CA GLU A 38 -12.95 -11.00 14.08
C GLU A 38 -11.90 -11.85 14.80
N GLN A 39 -12.05 -12.05 16.12
CA GLN A 39 -11.09 -12.73 16.97
C GLN A 39 -11.61 -14.10 17.40
N PRO A 40 -11.13 -15.21 16.81
CA PRO A 40 -11.64 -16.55 17.13
C PRO A 40 -11.47 -16.97 18.59
N GLN A 41 -10.47 -16.39 19.27
CA GLN A 41 -10.17 -16.62 20.68
C GLN A 41 -10.99 -15.76 21.65
N ARG A 42 -11.84 -14.84 21.16
CA ARG A 42 -12.66 -13.98 22.01
C ARG A 42 -13.48 -14.85 22.98
N PRO A 43 -13.37 -14.65 24.30
CA PRO A 43 -14.22 -15.34 25.25
C PRO A 43 -15.68 -14.92 25.06
N VAL A 44 -16.59 -15.89 25.05
CA VAL A 44 -18.04 -15.70 25.01
C VAL A 44 -18.71 -16.54 26.08
N ASP A 45 -19.74 -15.97 26.69
CA ASP A 45 -20.62 -16.66 27.62
C ASP A 45 -21.72 -17.41 26.86
N ASP A 46 -22.32 -18.42 27.50
CA ASP A 46 -23.39 -19.21 26.86
C ASP A 46 -24.67 -18.41 26.57
N SER A 47 -24.83 -17.24 27.20
CA SER A 47 -25.93 -16.31 26.91
C SER A 47 -25.66 -15.37 25.73
N ALA A 48 -24.48 -15.45 25.12
CA ALA A 48 -24.12 -14.58 24.01
C ALA A 48 -24.98 -14.88 22.78
N VAL A 49 -25.57 -13.84 22.19
CA VAL A 49 -26.33 -13.96 20.94
C VAL A 49 -25.34 -13.94 19.78
N ILE A 50 -25.16 -15.09 19.13
CA ILE A 50 -24.23 -15.24 18.01
C ILE A 50 -25.02 -15.31 16.71
N VAL A 51 -24.70 -14.42 15.78
CA VAL A 51 -25.31 -14.39 14.44
C VAL A 51 -24.21 -14.53 13.39
N VAL A 52 -24.41 -15.45 12.45
CA VAL A 52 -23.57 -15.61 11.26
C VAL A 52 -24.31 -15.02 10.06
N ALA A 53 -23.63 -14.19 9.28
CA ALA A 53 -24.19 -13.62 8.07
C ALA A 53 -24.58 -14.72 7.07
N GLU A 54 -25.71 -14.55 6.36
CA GLU A 54 -26.20 -15.54 5.37
C GLU A 54 -25.18 -15.81 4.25
N GLN A 55 -24.45 -14.78 3.83
CA GLN A 55 -23.36 -14.84 2.85
C GLN A 55 -21.99 -15.22 3.45
N ALA A 56 -21.96 -15.87 4.62
CA ALA A 56 -20.70 -16.36 5.19
C ALA A 56 -20.02 -17.34 4.22
N SER A 57 -18.73 -17.11 3.96
CA SER A 57 -17.89 -18.01 3.19
C SER A 57 -16.76 -18.57 4.06
N ASP A 58 -16.46 -19.85 3.85
CA ASP A 58 -15.34 -20.58 4.46
C ASP A 58 -14.04 -20.49 3.63
N ASP A 59 -14.05 -19.65 2.61
CA ASP A 59 -12.85 -19.37 1.83
C ASP A 59 -11.76 -18.79 2.74
N LYS A 60 -10.51 -19.10 2.40
CA LYS A 60 -9.40 -18.42 3.06
C LYS A 60 -9.54 -16.93 2.80
N ALA A 61 -9.66 -16.18 3.89
CA ALA A 61 -9.54 -14.75 3.92
C ALA A 61 -8.49 -14.26 2.92
N GLU A 62 -8.94 -13.49 1.93
CA GLU A 62 -8.05 -12.99 0.89
C GLU A 62 -6.97 -12.11 1.50
N ARG A 63 -5.72 -12.35 1.10
CA ARG A 63 -4.60 -11.50 1.50
C ARG A 63 -4.69 -10.21 0.72
N VAL A 64 -4.36 -9.11 1.38
CA VAL A 64 -4.53 -7.78 0.80
C VAL A 64 -3.18 -7.12 0.50
N SER A 65 -3.20 -6.35 -0.57
CA SER A 65 -2.16 -5.39 -0.93
C SER A 65 -2.78 -4.01 -0.94
N MET A 66 -2.08 -3.04 -0.37
CA MET A 66 -2.54 -1.67 -0.20
C MET A 66 -1.51 -0.71 -0.77
N LEU A 67 -2.02 0.38 -1.34
CA LEU A 67 -1.22 1.46 -1.90
C LEU A 67 -1.26 2.61 -0.90
N LEU A 68 -0.09 2.99 -0.40
CA LEU A 68 0.06 4.06 0.58
C LEU A 68 0.76 5.25 -0.09
N HIS A 69 0.23 6.45 0.10
CA HIS A 69 0.98 7.66 -0.19
C HIS A 69 1.91 7.95 0.99
N LYS A 70 3.16 7.54 0.90
CA LYS A 70 4.19 7.87 1.90
C LYS A 70 4.38 9.40 1.98
N PRO A 71 4.20 10.03 3.14
CA PRO A 71 4.62 11.42 3.34
C PRO A 71 6.15 11.56 3.35
N ALA A 72 6.66 12.73 2.93
CA ALA A 72 8.05 13.08 3.16
C ALA A 72 8.31 13.24 4.67
N GLY A 73 9.53 12.92 5.12
CA GLY A 73 9.94 12.95 6.52
C GLY A 73 9.62 11.70 7.34
N VAL A 74 8.80 10.77 6.81
CA VAL A 74 8.44 9.53 7.52
C VAL A 74 9.42 8.41 7.19
N ALA A 75 9.95 7.73 8.22
CA ALA A 75 10.86 6.60 8.09
C ALA A 75 10.12 5.31 7.64
N ALA A 76 10.84 4.39 6.99
CA ALA A 76 10.24 3.20 6.37
C ALA A 76 9.56 2.28 7.40
N GLU A 77 10.15 2.19 8.59
CA GLU A 77 9.74 1.34 9.71
C GLU A 77 8.38 1.77 10.29
N THR A 78 7.99 3.03 10.08
CA THR A 78 6.72 3.59 10.55
C THR A 78 5.57 3.39 9.55
N LEU A 79 5.87 3.07 8.28
CA LEU A 79 4.87 3.12 7.20
C LEU A 79 3.78 2.06 7.34
N CYS A 80 4.09 0.85 7.82
CA CYS A 80 3.07 -0.15 8.07
C CYS A 80 2.05 0.32 9.14
N ALA A 81 2.51 1.07 10.14
CA ALA A 81 1.63 1.60 11.20
C ALA A 81 0.73 2.75 10.70
N LEU A 82 1.10 3.42 9.61
CA LEU A 82 0.22 4.40 8.95
C LEU A 82 -0.96 3.74 8.25
N VAL A 83 -0.96 2.42 8.07
CA VAL A 83 -2.03 1.68 7.40
C VAL A 83 -2.97 1.13 8.47
N SER A 84 -4.05 1.87 8.71
CA SER A 84 -5.09 1.59 9.72
C SER A 84 -6.48 1.85 9.13
N SER A 85 -7.54 1.45 9.83
CA SER A 85 -8.92 1.80 9.43
C SER A 85 -9.11 3.31 9.20
N ASP A 86 -8.49 4.13 10.06
CA ASP A 86 -8.76 5.56 10.14
C ASP A 86 -8.01 6.36 9.06
N SER A 87 -6.95 5.77 8.51
CA SER A 87 -6.14 6.35 7.43
C SER A 87 -6.53 5.82 6.05
N ARG A 88 -7.59 5.01 5.95
CA ARG A 88 -8.16 4.61 4.66
C ARG A 88 -8.69 5.84 3.93
N SER A 89 -8.32 5.97 2.67
CA SER A 89 -8.79 7.09 1.85
C SER A 89 -10.25 6.92 1.46
N GLU A 90 -10.99 8.02 1.48
CA GLU A 90 -12.34 8.10 0.90
C GLU A 90 -12.37 7.84 -0.62
N LEU A 91 -11.20 7.94 -1.27
CA LEU A 91 -11.00 7.65 -2.69
C LEU A 91 -10.82 6.15 -2.98
N ASP A 92 -10.89 5.30 -1.95
CA ASP A 92 -10.80 3.85 -2.12
C ASP A 92 -12.09 3.27 -2.72
N ALA A 93 -12.07 3.09 -4.04
CA ALA A 93 -13.17 2.52 -4.80
C ALA A 93 -13.12 0.99 -4.91
N SER A 94 -12.32 0.28 -4.11
CA SER A 94 -12.15 -1.17 -4.26
C SER A 94 -13.40 -2.00 -3.91
N GLY A 95 -14.34 -1.40 -3.16
CA GLY A 95 -15.49 -2.13 -2.59
C GLY A 95 -15.10 -3.16 -1.52
N THR A 96 -13.82 -3.28 -1.18
CA THR A 96 -13.33 -4.22 -0.17
C THR A 96 -13.77 -3.76 1.22
N ARG A 97 -14.44 -4.65 1.94
CA ARG A 97 -14.71 -4.46 3.36
C ARG A 97 -13.41 -4.54 4.14
N ALA A 98 -13.09 -3.50 4.91
CA ALA A 98 -11.92 -3.51 5.78
C ALA A 98 -12.17 -4.45 6.96
N LEU A 99 -11.18 -5.28 7.27
CA LEU A 99 -11.24 -6.30 8.31
C LEU A 99 -9.98 -6.13 9.16
N GLN A 100 -10.08 -6.26 10.48
CA GLN A 100 -8.97 -6.13 11.43
C GLN A 100 -7.75 -6.95 11.02
N ARG A 101 -7.99 -8.16 10.50
CA ARG A 101 -6.89 -9.01 10.00
C ARG A 101 -6.09 -8.38 8.88
N HIS A 102 -6.64 -7.47 8.06
CA HIS A 102 -5.95 -6.79 6.96
C HIS A 102 -4.81 -5.88 7.44
N PHE A 103 -4.75 -5.57 8.74
CA PHE A 103 -3.75 -4.68 9.34
C PHE A 103 -2.64 -5.43 10.09
N HIS A 104 -2.69 -6.77 10.14
CA HIS A 104 -1.70 -7.59 10.85
C HIS A 104 -0.62 -8.17 9.94
N GLY A 105 0.64 -8.23 10.38
CA GLY A 105 1.71 -8.85 9.59
C GLY A 105 1.97 -8.16 8.24
N LEU A 106 1.65 -6.87 8.14
CA LEU A 106 1.92 -6.05 6.96
C LEU A 106 3.41 -5.88 6.74
N GLN A 107 3.85 -6.01 5.49
CA GLN A 107 5.22 -5.77 5.07
C GLN A 107 5.27 -4.65 4.03
N LEU A 108 6.31 -3.81 4.12
CA LEU A 108 6.57 -2.74 3.17
C LEU A 108 7.31 -3.29 1.94
N ALA A 109 6.83 -2.91 0.75
CA ALA A 109 7.48 -3.14 -0.53
C ALA A 109 7.62 -1.83 -1.31
N ALA A 110 8.58 -1.81 -2.23
CA ALA A 110 8.98 -0.61 -2.96
C ALA A 110 9.23 0.55 -1.99
N ALA A 111 10.14 0.39 -1.02
CA ALA A 111 10.43 1.46 -0.07
C ALA A 111 11.00 2.72 -0.77
N LEU A 112 10.84 3.87 -0.10
CA LEU A 112 11.44 5.14 -0.48
C LEU A 112 12.21 5.71 0.71
N PRO A 113 13.30 6.48 0.48
CA PRO A 113 14.00 7.19 1.53
C PRO A 113 13.08 8.08 2.37
N ALA A 114 13.45 8.33 3.63
CA ALA A 114 12.64 9.13 4.54
C ALA A 114 12.31 10.52 3.98
N SER A 115 13.26 11.17 3.31
CA SER A 115 13.11 12.50 2.67
C SER A 115 12.12 12.53 1.50
N ASP A 116 11.81 11.37 0.92
CA ASP A 116 11.07 11.29 -0.33
C ASP A 116 9.61 10.88 -0.07
N SER A 117 8.72 11.19 -1.01
CA SER A 117 7.28 10.97 -0.88
C SER A 117 6.72 10.10 -2.00
N GLY A 118 5.45 9.73 -1.89
CA GLY A 118 4.68 9.13 -2.98
C GLY A 118 4.38 7.66 -2.78
N LEU A 119 4.09 6.98 -3.89
CA LEU A 119 3.53 5.62 -3.88
C LEU A 119 4.51 4.62 -3.27
N VAL A 120 4.08 3.92 -2.21
CA VAL A 120 4.69 2.69 -1.69
C VAL A 120 3.61 1.61 -1.56
N VAL A 121 4.03 0.35 -1.41
CA VAL A 121 3.11 -0.79 -1.30
C VAL A 121 3.25 -1.41 0.07
N VAL A 122 2.12 -1.65 0.75
CA VAL A 122 2.08 -2.36 2.02
C VAL A 122 1.20 -3.59 1.84
N SER A 123 1.70 -4.79 2.15
CA SER A 123 1.00 -6.02 1.77
C SER A 123 1.22 -7.15 2.76
N GLN A 124 0.24 -8.04 2.84
CA GLN A 124 0.31 -9.35 3.51
C GLN A 124 0.54 -10.49 2.52
N ASP A 125 0.45 -10.21 1.22
CA ASP A 125 0.53 -11.20 0.15
C ASP A 125 1.98 -11.46 -0.25
N PRO A 126 2.53 -12.66 0.06
CA PRO A 126 3.89 -13.01 -0.31
C PRO A 126 4.12 -13.01 -1.82
N ALA A 127 3.09 -13.28 -2.63
CA ALA A 127 3.20 -13.26 -4.09
C ALA A 127 3.46 -11.84 -4.60
N THR A 128 2.66 -10.86 -4.15
CA THR A 128 2.87 -9.43 -4.45
C THR A 128 4.24 -8.95 -3.97
N LEU A 129 4.61 -9.26 -2.72
CA LEU A 129 5.89 -8.84 -2.13
C LEU A 129 7.08 -9.40 -2.92
N ALA A 130 7.07 -10.70 -3.22
CA ALA A 130 8.15 -11.33 -3.97
C ALA A 130 8.18 -10.88 -5.45
N HIS A 131 7.02 -10.59 -6.04
CA HIS A 131 6.95 -9.99 -7.38
C HIS A 131 7.64 -8.62 -7.39
N LEU A 132 7.30 -7.73 -6.47
CA LEU A 132 7.90 -6.40 -6.38
C LEU A 132 9.41 -6.48 -6.09
N GLN A 133 9.83 -7.33 -5.15
CA GLN A 133 11.24 -7.52 -4.85
C GLN A 133 12.06 -7.94 -6.09
N ARG A 134 11.53 -8.83 -6.92
CA ARG A 134 12.22 -9.33 -8.12
C ARG A 134 12.15 -8.37 -9.30
N ASN A 135 11.02 -7.68 -9.48
CA ASN A 135 10.72 -6.97 -10.72
C ASN A 135 10.78 -5.45 -10.63
N LEU A 136 10.80 -4.83 -9.45
CA LEU A 136 10.70 -3.36 -9.31
C LEU A 136 11.71 -2.59 -10.17
N GLY A 137 12.95 -3.06 -10.28
CA GLY A 137 13.98 -2.45 -11.12
C GLY A 137 13.75 -2.62 -12.63
N ARG A 138 12.95 -3.60 -13.05
CA ARG A 138 12.58 -3.90 -14.46
C ARG A 138 11.22 -3.30 -14.82
N THR A 139 10.41 -3.00 -13.82
CA THR A 139 9.12 -2.32 -13.94
C THR A 139 9.34 -0.84 -14.22
N GLU A 140 8.57 -0.30 -15.15
CA GLU A 140 8.60 1.13 -15.44
C GLU A 140 8.07 1.89 -14.22
N GLN A 141 8.80 2.90 -13.77
CA GLN A 141 8.44 3.77 -12.67
C GLN A 141 8.37 5.21 -13.15
N GLU A 142 7.59 6.02 -12.43
CA GLU A 142 7.43 7.43 -12.72
C GLU A 142 7.69 8.25 -11.46
N TYR A 143 8.49 9.31 -11.61
CA TYR A 143 8.83 10.23 -10.54
C TYR A 143 8.58 11.67 -10.96
N LEU A 144 8.09 12.46 -10.02
CA LEU A 144 8.08 13.92 -10.08
C LEU A 144 9.20 14.44 -9.18
N ILE A 145 10.04 15.30 -9.73
CA ILE A 145 11.15 15.94 -9.02
C ILE A 145 10.90 17.43 -9.03
N GLU A 146 10.80 18.00 -7.83
CA GLU A 146 10.71 19.45 -7.65
C GLU A 146 12.13 19.99 -7.48
N VAL A 147 12.47 21.06 -8.19
CA VAL A 147 13.78 21.70 -8.16
C VAL A 147 13.66 23.15 -7.68
N ALA A 148 14.73 23.70 -7.13
CA ALA A 148 14.78 25.11 -6.76
C ALA A 148 14.77 26.02 -8.00
N GLU A 149 14.44 27.29 -7.80
CA GLU A 149 14.66 28.33 -8.81
C GLU A 149 16.16 28.50 -9.11
N GLY A 150 16.45 28.99 -10.32
CA GLY A 150 17.81 29.10 -10.82
C GLY A 150 18.34 27.80 -11.46
N GLY A 151 19.66 27.77 -11.66
CA GLY A 151 20.33 26.68 -12.38
C GLY A 151 20.59 27.00 -13.87
N PRO A 152 20.99 25.99 -14.65
CA PRO A 152 21.31 26.17 -16.06
C PRO A 152 20.10 26.58 -16.88
N GLU A 153 20.37 27.22 -18.03
CA GLU A 153 19.33 27.59 -18.99
C GLU A 153 18.51 26.37 -19.41
N ARG A 154 17.18 26.52 -19.37
CA ARG A 154 16.27 25.45 -19.76
C ARG A 154 16.27 25.33 -21.27
N GLY A 155 16.48 24.11 -21.76
CA GLY A 155 16.42 23.83 -23.18
C GLY A 155 16.65 22.36 -23.49
N PRO A 156 16.66 22.00 -24.79
CA PRO A 156 16.86 20.63 -25.25
C PRO A 156 18.14 19.99 -24.70
N TRP A 157 19.21 20.77 -24.57
CA TRP A 157 20.50 20.31 -24.04
C TRP A 157 20.44 19.86 -22.58
N LEU A 158 19.73 20.60 -21.72
CA LEU A 158 19.54 20.23 -20.32
C LEU A 158 18.72 18.95 -20.20
N LEU A 159 17.65 18.82 -21.01
CA LEU A 159 16.85 17.59 -21.04
C LEU A 159 17.67 16.40 -21.52
N ALA A 160 18.46 16.53 -22.59
CA ALA A 160 19.34 15.48 -23.08
C ALA A 160 20.35 15.03 -22.01
N ARG A 161 20.94 15.98 -21.28
CA ARG A 161 21.82 15.68 -20.15
C ARG A 161 21.09 14.91 -19.05
N LEU A 162 19.91 15.37 -18.62
CA LEU A 162 19.11 14.66 -17.61
C LEU A 162 18.73 13.24 -18.05
N GLN A 163 18.41 13.03 -19.33
CA GLN A 163 18.14 11.72 -19.89
C GLN A 163 19.38 10.81 -19.79
N GLN A 164 20.55 11.32 -20.17
CA GLN A 164 21.80 10.57 -20.06
C GLN A 164 22.13 10.21 -18.60
N GLU A 165 22.13 11.19 -17.70
CA GLU A 165 22.48 11.03 -16.28
C GLU A 165 21.51 10.10 -15.53
N SER A 166 20.27 10.02 -15.97
CA SER A 166 19.25 9.13 -15.37
C SER A 166 19.22 7.72 -15.97
N GLY A 167 20.21 7.34 -16.77
CA GLY A 167 20.28 6.02 -17.40
C GLY A 167 19.27 5.83 -18.53
N GLY A 168 18.95 6.90 -19.26
CA GLY A 168 18.05 6.89 -20.41
C GLY A 168 16.57 7.05 -20.07
N ALA A 169 16.23 7.58 -18.89
CA ALA A 169 14.84 7.84 -18.55
C ALA A 169 14.24 8.89 -19.51
N LYS A 170 12.93 8.81 -19.77
CA LYS A 170 12.21 9.89 -20.44
C LYS A 170 12.02 11.04 -19.46
N VAL A 171 12.51 12.23 -19.82
CA VAL A 171 12.47 13.42 -18.97
C VAL A 171 11.65 14.51 -19.65
N SER A 172 10.79 15.19 -18.88
CA SER A 172 9.98 16.31 -19.36
C SER A 172 9.70 17.31 -18.24
N TRP A 173 9.61 18.59 -18.57
CA TRP A 173 9.09 19.59 -17.65
C TRP A 173 7.57 19.47 -17.56
N GLN A 174 7.03 19.53 -16.34
CA GLN A 174 5.59 19.59 -16.04
C GLN A 174 5.16 21.00 -15.62
N SER A 175 6.11 21.77 -15.10
CA SER A 175 6.00 23.20 -14.80
C SER A 175 7.42 23.76 -14.77
N GLU A 176 7.58 25.02 -14.41
CA GLU A 176 8.89 25.65 -14.27
C GLU A 176 9.81 24.93 -13.27
N LEU A 177 9.26 24.43 -12.15
CA LEU A 177 10.05 23.85 -11.07
C LEU A 177 9.86 22.35 -10.92
N ARG A 178 9.20 21.69 -11.88
CA ARG A 178 8.87 20.26 -11.77
C ARG A 178 9.24 19.49 -13.01
N LEU A 179 10.07 18.46 -12.82
CA LEU A 179 10.47 17.50 -13.83
C LEU A 179 9.78 16.16 -13.60
N ARG A 180 9.29 15.56 -14.68
CA ARG A 180 8.77 14.19 -14.69
C ARG A 180 9.80 13.28 -15.35
N PHE A 181 10.15 12.22 -14.64
CA PHE A 181 10.99 11.12 -15.09
C PHE A 181 10.15 9.86 -15.21
N ALA A 182 10.25 9.16 -16.34
CA ALA A 182 9.61 7.87 -16.57
C ALA A 182 10.60 6.88 -17.19
N GLY A 183 10.71 5.69 -16.63
CA GLY A 183 11.68 4.70 -17.12
C GLY A 183 11.83 3.50 -16.19
N LYS A 184 12.67 2.56 -16.59
CA LYS A 184 13.04 1.38 -15.80
C LYS A 184 14.32 1.64 -15.01
N GLY A 185 14.56 0.88 -13.95
CA GLY A 185 15.79 1.00 -13.14
C GLY A 185 15.88 2.28 -12.30
N LEU A 186 14.81 3.08 -12.26
CA LEU A 186 14.82 4.35 -11.54
C LEU A 186 14.78 4.14 -10.02
N THR A 187 15.60 4.91 -9.32
CA THR A 187 15.58 5.03 -7.87
C THR A 187 15.58 6.50 -7.48
N ALA A 188 14.92 6.85 -6.36
CA ALA A 188 14.88 8.24 -5.90
C ALA A 188 16.30 8.81 -5.65
N LYS A 189 17.20 8.00 -5.07
CA LYS A 189 18.62 8.36 -4.88
C LYS A 189 19.32 8.60 -6.22
N GLY A 190 19.19 7.69 -7.18
CA GLY A 190 19.83 7.83 -8.50
C GLY A 190 19.33 9.05 -9.26
N LEU A 191 18.03 9.31 -9.21
CA LEU A 191 17.44 10.50 -9.83
C LEU A 191 17.92 11.80 -9.17
N ARG A 192 18.05 11.83 -7.84
CA ARG A 192 18.60 12.99 -7.13
C ARG A 192 20.03 13.28 -7.57
N VAL A 193 20.86 12.24 -7.71
CA VAL A 193 22.23 12.35 -8.22
C VAL A 193 22.22 12.88 -9.66
N ALA A 194 21.40 12.31 -10.54
CA ALA A 194 21.31 12.72 -11.94
C ALA A 194 20.91 14.20 -12.11
N VAL A 195 19.89 14.64 -11.37
CA VAL A 195 19.42 16.04 -11.40
C VAL A 195 20.48 17.00 -10.86
N THR A 196 21.16 16.61 -9.77
CA THR A 196 22.26 17.41 -9.20
C THR A 196 23.45 17.51 -10.16
N ALA A 197 23.81 16.40 -10.81
CA ALA A 197 24.88 16.37 -11.83
C ALA A 197 24.56 17.26 -13.04
N ALA A 198 23.28 17.43 -13.37
CA ALA A 198 22.84 18.36 -14.40
C ALA A 198 22.83 19.84 -13.97
N GLY A 199 23.22 20.15 -12.73
CA GLY A 199 23.32 21.53 -12.21
C GLY A 199 22.03 22.08 -11.61
N LEU A 200 21.04 21.23 -11.33
CA LEU A 200 19.78 21.62 -10.68
C LEU A 200 19.79 21.19 -9.21
N GLN A 201 19.21 22.01 -8.33
CA GLN A 201 19.07 21.68 -6.92
C GLN A 201 17.73 21.00 -6.66
N VAL A 202 17.76 19.76 -6.16
CA VAL A 202 16.55 18.97 -5.87
C VAL A 202 15.92 19.39 -4.54
N MET A 203 14.66 19.80 -4.57
CA MET A 203 13.85 20.13 -3.40
C MET A 203 13.02 18.95 -2.90
N ALA A 204 12.36 18.23 -3.81
CA ALA A 204 11.53 17.08 -3.45
C ALA A 204 11.58 16.00 -4.52
N VAL A 205 11.42 14.75 -4.09
CA VAL A 205 11.24 13.60 -4.98
C VAL A 205 9.95 12.89 -4.58
N ARG A 206 9.09 12.63 -5.57
CA ARG A 206 7.84 11.91 -5.38
C ARG A 206 7.70 10.81 -6.41
N ARG A 207 7.52 9.55 -5.98
CA ARG A 207 7.14 8.48 -6.92
C ARG A 207 5.64 8.55 -7.20
N LEU A 208 5.29 8.67 -8.49
CA LEU A 208 3.92 8.76 -8.96
C LEU A 208 3.33 7.41 -9.38
N ARG A 209 4.15 6.47 -9.86
CA ARG A 209 3.66 5.21 -10.46
C ARG A 209 4.69 4.09 -10.37
N ILE A 210 4.20 2.86 -10.22
CA ILE A 210 4.94 1.61 -10.38
C ILE A 210 4.16 0.75 -11.38
N GLY A 211 4.72 0.55 -12.56
CA GLY A 211 4.07 -0.23 -13.61
C GLY A 211 2.78 0.41 -14.06
N ARG A 212 1.67 -0.31 -13.95
CA ARG A 212 0.32 0.23 -14.25
C ARG A 212 -0.35 0.87 -13.04
N VAL A 213 0.23 0.73 -11.85
CA VAL A 213 -0.34 1.20 -10.59
C VAL A 213 0.11 2.63 -10.30
N ALA A 214 -0.84 3.57 -10.36
CA ALA A 214 -0.59 4.98 -10.12
C ALA A 214 -0.97 5.40 -8.70
N LEU A 215 -0.26 6.39 -8.16
CA LEU A 215 -0.59 7.08 -6.91
C LEU A 215 -1.94 7.78 -7.03
N GLY A 216 -2.22 8.38 -8.19
CA GLY A 216 -3.45 9.13 -8.44
C GLY A 216 -3.62 10.29 -7.44
N PRO A 217 -4.87 10.62 -7.08
CA PRO A 217 -5.19 11.70 -6.14
C PRO A 217 -5.09 11.30 -4.66
N LEU A 218 -4.53 10.13 -4.32
CA LEU A 218 -4.42 9.64 -2.94
C LEU A 218 -3.69 10.68 -2.05
N PRO A 219 -4.30 11.18 -0.96
CA PRO A 219 -3.66 12.15 -0.07
C PRO A 219 -2.46 11.56 0.70
N PRO A 220 -1.43 12.38 1.03
CA PRO A 220 -0.31 11.93 1.87
C PRO A 220 -0.78 11.31 3.20
N GLY A 221 -0.21 10.17 3.56
CA GLY A 221 -0.53 9.44 4.78
C GLY A 221 -1.76 8.54 4.68
N GLN A 222 -2.56 8.68 3.61
CA GLN A 222 -3.69 7.81 3.36
C GLN A 222 -3.32 6.64 2.45
N TRP A 223 -4.12 5.57 2.55
CA TRP A 223 -3.97 4.36 1.73
C TRP A 223 -5.30 3.93 1.11
N ARG A 224 -5.23 3.11 0.06
CA ARG A 224 -6.37 2.40 -0.52
C ARG A 224 -5.99 0.95 -0.84
N TYR A 225 -6.96 0.06 -0.97
CA TYR A 225 -6.68 -1.27 -1.50
C TYR A 225 -6.15 -1.19 -2.94
N LEU A 226 -5.29 -2.13 -3.29
CA LEU A 226 -4.96 -2.43 -4.68
C LEU A 226 -6.22 -2.98 -5.34
N GLY A 227 -6.66 -2.38 -6.44
CA GLY A 227 -7.86 -2.82 -7.16
C GLY A 227 -7.71 -4.23 -7.73
N SER A 228 -8.83 -4.95 -7.89
CA SER A 228 -8.86 -6.30 -8.47
C SER A 228 -8.20 -6.38 -9.85
N ASP A 229 -8.24 -5.28 -10.60
CA ASP A 229 -7.78 -5.17 -11.99
C ASP A 229 -6.38 -4.54 -12.09
N GLU A 230 -5.84 -4.06 -10.97
CA GLU A 230 -4.53 -3.41 -10.92
C GLU A 230 -3.40 -4.44 -10.73
N ARG A 231 -2.37 -4.35 -11.57
CA ARG A 231 -1.15 -5.17 -11.50
C ARG A 231 0.07 -4.30 -11.75
N PHE A 232 1.18 -4.61 -11.09
CA PHE A 232 2.47 -3.92 -11.24
C PHE A 232 3.17 -4.25 -12.57
#